data_AF-A0A485N671-F1
#
_entry.id   AF-A0A485N671-F1
#
_cell.length_a   1.000
_cell.length_b   1.000
_cell.length_c   1.000
_cell.angle_alpha   90.00
_cell.angle_beta   90.00
_cell.angle_gamma   90.00
#
_symmetry.space_group_name_H-M   'P 1'
#
loop_
_entity.id
_entity.type
_entity.pdbx_description
1 polymer ?
#
loop_
_entity_poly.entity_id
_entity_poly.type
_entity_poly.pdbx_seq_one_letter_code
_entity_poly.pdbx_strand_id
1 'polypeptide(L)'
;MGMQAGAATLENSTEVPQKTKNRTTLRPSNCTTRHLSTGYREALGEYLDGKKESEEDQSKSYKQKEESRLKLAKLLLCGTELVTNIQVAADIREIHRRVEEGEIRRQRLEKLENEVKTSQDKFDEITMKWEEGKRKRIPQDLWDMLNTQQVHCAGLIEDKNKLISELQQELKTKDDQYVKDLKKQSDDICLLLERMEEQVKNVMKTFRQELNSIEKAFEAERRELLTSNKKKWERALQAHNAKELEYLLSRIKKVEDYEKQLNKQRVWDCEEYNTIKIKLEQDVQILEQQLQQMKATYQLNQEKLEYNFQVLKKRDEESVVIKSQQKRKISRLHDILNNLRSKYTRQIRQFEEENQSLTSDYIRLVTQFKELQKAMRHFALLDDKRFREIWLMNEEEAKDLISKAFDVDRIIHTQHLGLPWTAPDFWFLRNVGPISQQQQRSATQILEEVLIQTEEEGMEEATSETESYLDLPKQVSMKTTRKILMLLCDESVRPAARGCATGTPGRWLC
;
A
#
# COMPACT_ATOMS: atom_id res chain seq x y z
N MET A 1 37.80 29.96 104.52
CA MET A 1 38.42 29.50 105.78
C MET A 1 39.86 29.96 105.79
N GLY A 2 40.36 30.42 106.95
CA GLY A 2 41.74 30.86 107.13
C GLY A 2 42.08 32.21 106.46
N MET A 3 42.98 33.03 107.01
CA MET A 3 43.18 33.47 108.41
C MET A 3 44.10 34.71 108.39
N GLN A 4 44.15 35.49 109.47
CA GLN A 4 45.02 36.67 109.60
C GLN A 4 46.39 36.33 110.23
N ALA A 5 47.29 37.33 110.17
CA ALA A 5 48.28 37.72 111.21
C ALA A 5 49.79 37.51 110.92
N GLY A 6 50.61 38.35 111.57
CA GLY A 6 52.07 38.52 111.38
C GLY A 6 52.40 39.75 110.52
N ALA A 7 52.81 40.94 110.99
CA ALA A 7 53.43 41.46 112.23
C ALA A 7 54.99 41.47 112.27
N ALA A 8 55.55 42.40 113.06
CA ALA A 8 56.99 42.65 113.37
C ALA A 8 57.86 43.50 112.39
N THR A 9 57.74 44.83 112.53
CA THR A 9 58.82 45.83 112.77
C THR A 9 60.31 45.60 112.40
N LEU A 10 60.87 46.61 111.71
CA LEU A 10 62.18 47.30 111.94
C LEU A 10 63.49 46.50 112.06
N GLU A 11 64.49 46.85 111.20
CA GLU A 11 65.66 47.63 111.68
C GLU A 11 66.39 48.39 110.55
N ASN A 12 67.46 49.13 110.88
CA ASN A 12 68.10 50.15 110.02
C ASN A 12 69.23 49.61 109.12
N SER A 13 69.50 50.31 108.01
CA SER A 13 70.87 50.63 107.55
C SER A 13 70.88 51.82 106.57
N THR A 14 71.98 52.56 106.52
CA THR A 14 72.14 53.83 105.81
C THR A 14 72.84 53.69 104.45
N GLU A 15 72.33 54.32 103.40
CA GLU A 15 73.10 54.59 102.17
C GLU A 15 72.99 56.06 101.71
N VAL A 16 73.95 56.49 100.89
CA VAL A 16 74.29 57.89 100.62
C VAL A 16 73.56 58.43 99.37
N PRO A 17 72.99 59.65 99.39
CA PRO A 17 72.29 60.22 98.23
C PRO A 17 73.26 60.66 97.12
N GLN A 18 73.47 59.79 96.12
CA GLN A 18 74.17 60.18 94.89
C GLN A 18 73.30 61.10 94.02
N LYS A 19 73.88 62.22 93.58
CA LYS A 19 73.22 63.22 92.71
C LYS A 19 73.05 62.71 91.28
N THR A 20 71.94 62.04 90.99
CA THR A 20 71.53 61.72 89.60
C THR A 20 71.15 62.99 88.84
N LYS A 21 71.94 63.35 87.83
CA LYS A 21 71.63 64.47 86.92
C LYS A 21 70.51 64.06 85.95
N ASN A 22 69.27 64.42 86.26
CA ASN A 22 68.13 64.25 85.36
C ASN A 22 68.25 65.17 84.12
N ARG A 23 69.07 64.76 83.15
CA ARG A 23 69.15 65.38 81.83
C ARG A 23 68.02 64.84 80.96
N THR A 24 66.82 65.38 81.14
CA THR A 24 65.61 65.00 80.40
C THR A 24 65.70 65.43 78.93
N THR A 25 66.45 64.67 78.12
CA THR A 25 66.44 64.81 76.67
C THR A 25 65.12 64.27 76.14
N LEU A 26 64.15 65.16 75.94
CA LEU A 26 62.90 64.88 75.21
C LEU A 26 63.24 64.52 73.76
N ARG A 27 63.45 63.22 73.50
CA ARG A 27 63.34 62.66 72.15
C ARG A 27 61.87 62.78 71.73
N PRO A 28 61.56 63.35 70.55
CA PRO A 28 60.25 63.16 69.94
C PRO A 28 60.00 61.65 69.75
N SER A 29 58.92 61.15 70.35
CA SER A 29 58.55 59.75 70.27
C SER A 29 57.69 59.51 69.03
N ASN A 30 58.25 58.83 68.03
CA ASN A 30 57.56 58.43 66.78
C ASN A 30 56.51 57.31 67.03
N CYS A 31 55.61 57.52 68.00
CA CYS A 31 54.63 56.55 68.49
C CYS A 31 53.18 56.98 68.22
N THR A 32 52.91 58.29 68.15
CA THR A 32 51.59 58.88 67.84
C THR A 32 51.12 58.54 66.42
N THR A 33 52.02 58.48 65.44
CA THR A 33 51.69 58.24 64.02
C THR A 33 51.00 56.89 63.76
N ARG A 34 51.17 55.89 64.65
CA ARG A 34 50.47 54.60 64.57
C ARG A 34 49.09 54.58 65.24
N HIS A 35 48.89 55.35 66.31
CA HIS A 35 47.61 55.39 67.02
C HIS A 35 46.59 56.33 66.34
N LEU A 36 47.07 57.41 65.70
CA LEU A 36 46.22 58.29 64.91
C LEU A 36 45.69 57.59 63.65
N SER A 37 46.48 56.73 63.00
CA SER A 37 46.05 56.05 61.76
C SER A 37 45.05 54.91 62.01
N THR A 38 45.05 54.26 63.18
CA THR A 38 43.95 53.36 63.57
C THR A 38 42.67 54.14 63.90
N GLY A 39 42.76 55.23 64.67
CA GLY A 39 41.58 56.04 65.02
C GLY A 39 40.86 56.61 63.78
N TYR A 40 41.61 57.06 62.75
CA TYR A 40 41.00 57.49 61.48
C TYR A 40 40.45 56.34 60.62
N ARG A 41 40.90 55.10 60.81
CA ARG A 41 40.32 53.92 60.14
C ARG A 41 38.97 53.54 60.76
N GLU A 42 38.88 53.57 62.08
CA GLU A 42 37.65 53.29 62.83
C GLU A 42 36.59 54.38 62.59
N ALA A 43 36.98 55.65 62.59
CA ALA A 43 36.07 56.79 62.35
C ALA A 43 35.46 56.86 60.93
N LEU A 44 36.02 56.13 59.95
CA LEU A 44 35.51 56.08 58.58
C LEU A 44 34.52 54.94 58.31
N GLY A 45 34.14 54.15 59.32
CA GLY A 45 33.05 53.18 59.20
C GLY A 45 33.36 51.99 58.31
N GLU A 46 34.56 51.40 58.42
CA GLU A 46 34.83 50.06 57.87
C GLU A 46 33.99 49.00 58.61
N TYR A 47 32.75 48.80 58.17
CA TYR A 47 32.04 47.56 58.40
C TYR A 47 32.84 46.41 57.77
N LEU A 48 33.54 45.65 58.60
CA LEU A 48 34.24 44.42 58.20
C LEU A 48 33.25 43.27 58.01
N ASP A 49 32.38 43.41 57.01
CA ASP A 49 31.63 42.32 56.41
C ASP A 49 32.04 42.19 54.92
N GLY A 50 31.98 40.97 54.41
CA GLY A 50 32.58 40.59 53.13
C GLY A 50 33.89 39.84 53.31
N LYS A 51 34.00 38.71 52.61
CA LYS A 51 35.19 37.84 52.58
C LYS A 51 36.37 38.61 51.97
N LYS A 52 37.59 38.29 52.40
CA LYS A 52 38.79 38.58 51.60
C LYS A 52 38.77 37.72 50.34
N GLU A 53 38.19 38.24 49.27
CA GLU A 53 38.44 37.74 47.91
C GLU A 53 39.92 37.96 47.55
N SER A 54 40.46 37.12 46.67
CA SER A 54 41.87 37.19 46.26
C SER A 54 42.20 38.58 45.72
N GLU A 55 43.40 39.08 46.01
CA GLU A 55 43.90 40.33 45.44
C GLU A 55 43.97 40.27 43.89
N GLU A 56 43.97 39.06 43.32
CA GLU A 56 43.89 38.80 41.89
C GLU A 56 42.49 39.12 41.31
N ASP A 57 41.40 38.71 41.97
CA ASP A 57 40.02 38.83 41.46
C ASP A 57 39.39 40.24 41.62
N GLN A 58 39.95 41.08 42.48
CA GLN A 58 39.40 42.42 42.74
C GLN A 58 39.34 43.28 41.47
N SER A 59 38.16 43.88 41.22
CA SER A 59 37.89 44.71 40.03
C SER A 59 38.80 45.94 39.94
N LYS A 60 38.97 46.47 38.73
CA LYS A 60 39.75 47.70 38.45
C LYS A 60 39.17 48.88 39.24
N SER A 61 37.85 48.98 39.34
CA SER A 61 37.18 50.04 40.12
C SER A 61 37.37 49.86 41.62
N TYR A 62 37.41 48.61 42.11
CA TYR A 62 37.70 48.32 43.51
C TYR A 62 39.15 48.71 43.87
N LYS A 63 40.11 48.33 43.02
CA LYS A 63 41.53 48.70 43.15
C LYS A 63 41.71 50.23 43.12
N GLN A 64 41.09 50.92 42.16
CA GLN A 64 41.10 52.39 42.08
C GLN A 64 40.49 53.05 43.33
N LYS A 65 39.39 52.50 43.88
CA LYS A 65 38.76 53.00 45.12
C LYS A 65 39.71 52.92 46.31
N GLU A 66 40.43 51.81 46.47
CA GLU A 66 41.36 51.62 47.59
C GLU A 66 42.62 52.47 47.45
N GLU A 67 43.19 52.58 46.24
CA GLU A 67 44.31 53.50 45.96
C GLU A 67 43.95 54.95 46.30
N SER A 68 42.79 55.42 45.84
CA SER A 68 42.27 56.75 46.16
C SER A 68 42.04 56.93 47.66
N ARG A 69 41.53 55.91 48.38
CA ARG A 69 41.36 55.95 49.84
C ARG A 69 42.70 56.14 50.57
N LEU A 70 43.71 55.35 50.22
CA LEU A 70 45.05 55.43 50.82
C LEU A 70 45.71 56.80 50.54
N LYS A 71 45.55 57.31 49.32
CA LYS A 71 46.06 58.62 48.90
C LYS A 71 45.41 59.78 49.67
N LEU A 72 44.09 59.73 49.87
CA LEU A 72 43.35 60.72 50.65
C LEU A 72 43.70 60.66 52.14
N ALA A 73 43.81 59.46 52.72
CA ALA A 73 44.24 59.28 54.10
C ALA A 73 45.66 59.85 54.36
N LYS A 74 46.59 59.62 53.43
CA LYS A 74 47.95 60.21 53.49
C LYS A 74 47.92 61.74 53.40
N LEU A 75 47.08 62.31 52.54
CA LEU A 75 46.97 63.77 52.36
C LEU A 75 46.33 64.46 53.58
N LEU A 76 45.35 63.82 54.22
CA LEU A 76 44.78 64.28 55.49
C LEU A 76 45.84 64.27 56.61
N LEU A 77 46.63 63.20 56.72
CA LEU A 77 47.72 63.11 57.72
C LEU A 77 48.77 64.21 57.52
N CYS A 78 49.41 64.26 56.35
CA CYS A 78 50.53 65.18 56.10
C CYS A 78 50.11 66.66 56.16
N GLY A 79 48.87 66.99 55.76
CA GLY A 79 48.36 68.35 55.89
C GLY A 79 47.89 68.70 57.30
N THR A 80 47.50 67.71 58.12
CA THR A 80 47.29 67.94 59.57
C THR A 80 48.62 68.28 60.25
N GLU A 81 49.69 67.54 59.93
CA GLU A 81 51.05 67.82 60.41
C GLU A 81 51.52 69.23 59.99
N LEU A 82 51.24 69.65 58.75
CA LEU A 82 51.59 70.99 58.25
C LEU A 82 50.94 72.14 59.05
N VAL A 83 49.72 71.93 59.56
CA VAL A 83 48.97 72.88 60.40
C VAL A 83 49.46 72.84 61.85
N THR A 84 49.54 71.65 62.47
CA THR A 84 49.95 71.52 63.88
C THR A 84 51.40 71.96 64.15
N ASN A 85 52.27 71.94 63.13
CA ASN A 85 53.62 72.51 63.20
C ASN A 85 53.65 73.98 63.65
N ILE A 86 52.60 74.78 63.42
CA ILE A 86 52.52 76.17 63.92
C ILE A 86 52.31 76.18 65.44
N GLN A 87 51.36 75.37 65.92
CA GLN A 87 51.10 75.23 67.36
C GLN A 87 52.35 74.74 68.11
N VAL A 88 53.02 73.71 67.60
CA VAL A 88 54.27 73.20 68.19
C VAL A 88 55.36 74.28 68.24
N ALA A 89 55.48 75.12 67.20
CA ALA A 89 56.41 76.23 67.21
C ALA A 89 56.04 77.34 68.22
N ALA A 90 54.74 77.62 68.40
CA ALA A 90 54.24 78.56 69.40
C ALA A 90 54.46 78.05 70.84
N ASP A 91 54.15 76.79 71.11
CA ASP A 91 54.39 76.13 72.40
C ASP A 91 55.88 76.18 72.79
N ILE A 92 56.78 75.91 71.82
CA ILE A 92 58.23 76.03 72.02
C ILE A 92 58.63 77.47 72.36
N ARG A 93 58.08 78.49 71.68
CA ARG A 93 58.37 79.91 71.98
C ARG A 93 57.87 80.31 73.36
N GLU A 94 56.67 79.88 73.76
CA GLU A 94 56.10 80.16 75.08
C GLU A 94 56.93 79.52 76.21
N ILE A 95 57.46 78.32 76.00
CA ILE A 95 58.39 77.67 76.94
C ILE A 95 59.66 78.52 77.13
N HIS A 96 60.26 79.04 76.05
CA HIS A 96 61.44 79.92 76.15
C HIS A 96 61.11 81.23 76.88
N ARG A 97 60.00 81.91 76.50
CA ARG A 97 59.54 83.13 77.16
C ARG A 97 59.37 82.95 78.67
N ARG A 98 58.79 81.84 79.12
CA ARG A 98 58.63 81.53 80.56
C ARG A 98 59.95 81.37 81.30
N VAL A 99 60.98 80.79 80.66
CA VAL A 99 62.32 80.63 81.25
C VAL A 99 63.00 82.00 81.37
N GLU A 100 63.00 82.79 80.30
CA GLU A 100 63.56 84.15 80.27
C GLU A 100 62.87 85.08 81.28
N GLU A 101 61.54 85.01 81.39
CA GLU A 101 60.81 85.77 82.42
C GLU A 101 61.09 85.28 83.84
N GLY A 102 61.38 83.99 84.04
CA GLY A 102 61.81 83.46 85.33
C GLY A 102 63.19 83.98 85.74
N GLU A 103 64.11 84.05 84.78
CA GLU A 103 65.45 84.62 84.94
C GLU A 103 65.38 86.11 85.32
N ILE A 104 64.69 86.92 84.51
CA ILE A 104 64.55 88.37 84.73
C ILE A 104 63.88 88.67 86.07
N ARG A 105 62.84 87.92 86.45
CA ARG A 105 62.18 88.09 87.77
C ARG A 105 63.13 87.78 88.93
N ARG A 106 63.99 86.76 88.81
CA ARG A 106 64.99 86.44 89.84
C ARG A 106 66.00 87.59 90.00
N GLN A 107 66.53 88.09 88.89
CA GLN A 107 67.49 89.20 88.88
C GLN A 107 66.88 90.49 89.46
N ARG A 108 65.60 90.77 89.18
CA ARG A 108 64.88 91.91 89.78
C ARG A 108 64.75 91.75 91.31
N LEU A 109 64.37 90.56 91.79
CA LEU A 109 64.27 90.28 93.23
C LEU A 109 65.63 90.40 93.94
N GLU A 110 66.69 89.85 93.36
CA GLU A 110 68.05 89.94 93.88
C GLU A 110 68.55 91.40 93.96
N LYS A 111 68.29 92.22 92.92
CA LYS A 111 68.54 93.66 92.96
C LYS A 111 67.78 94.35 94.10
N LEU A 112 66.49 94.08 94.25
CA LEU A 112 65.65 94.68 95.29
C LEU A 112 66.11 94.29 96.69
N GLU A 113 66.44 93.02 96.93
CA GLU A 113 66.99 92.57 98.21
C GLU A 113 68.33 93.25 98.55
N ASN A 114 69.22 93.39 97.57
CA ASN A 114 70.54 94.01 97.77
C ASN A 114 70.42 95.53 97.98
N GLU A 115 69.45 96.17 97.32
CA GLU A 115 69.12 97.58 97.57
C GLU A 115 68.50 97.79 98.96
N VAL A 116 67.59 96.91 99.41
CA VAL A 116 67.03 96.97 100.77
C VAL A 116 68.12 96.80 101.81
N LYS A 117 69.02 95.81 101.67
CA LYS A 117 70.17 95.61 102.57
C LYS A 117 71.05 96.86 102.61
N THR A 118 71.58 97.29 101.47
CA THR A 118 72.53 98.42 101.41
C THR A 118 71.89 99.78 101.72
N SER A 119 70.59 99.96 101.53
CA SER A 119 69.89 101.18 101.97
C SER A 119 69.57 101.18 103.47
N GLN A 120 69.32 100.02 104.07
CA GLN A 120 69.23 99.87 105.53
C GLN A 120 70.59 100.13 106.19
N ASP A 121 71.67 99.52 105.71
CA ASP A 121 73.04 99.72 106.24
C ASP A 121 73.42 101.22 106.25
N LYS A 122 73.17 101.92 105.14
CA LYS A 122 73.38 103.39 105.02
C LYS A 122 72.48 104.19 105.97
N PHE A 123 71.23 103.79 106.14
CA PHE A 123 70.28 104.48 107.01
C PHE A 123 70.64 104.33 108.50
N ASP A 124 71.12 103.16 108.91
CA ASP A 124 71.59 102.92 110.27
C ASP A 124 72.91 103.66 110.54
N GLU A 125 73.83 103.74 109.56
CA GLU A 125 75.03 104.58 109.67
C GLU A 125 74.70 106.08 109.82
N ILE A 126 73.76 106.59 109.02
CA ILE A 126 73.19 107.95 109.16
C ILE A 126 72.63 108.13 110.58
N THR A 127 71.79 107.19 111.03
CA THR A 127 71.12 107.25 112.35
C THR A 127 72.12 107.25 113.51
N MET A 128 73.19 106.44 113.46
CA MET A 128 74.27 106.47 114.45
C MET A 128 75.00 107.82 114.48
N LYS A 129 75.33 108.38 113.31
CA LYS A 129 76.01 109.69 113.22
C LYS A 129 75.16 110.85 113.75
N TRP A 130 73.83 110.76 113.73
CA TRP A 130 72.96 111.73 114.43
C TRP A 130 73.14 111.69 115.96
N GLU A 131 73.33 110.52 116.58
CA GLU A 131 73.59 110.39 118.02
C GLU A 131 75.02 110.83 118.42
N GLU A 132 75.98 110.78 117.49
CA GLU A 132 77.29 111.42 117.64
C GLU A 132 77.19 112.94 117.51
N GLY A 133 76.41 113.42 116.54
CA GLY A 133 76.16 114.84 116.29
C GLY A 133 75.67 115.59 117.52
N LYS A 134 74.75 115.01 118.28
CA LYS A 134 74.23 115.56 119.56
C LYS A 134 75.32 115.80 120.63
N ARG A 135 76.50 115.18 120.50
CA ARG A 135 77.60 115.28 121.47
C ARG A 135 78.60 116.38 121.13
N LYS A 136 78.57 116.90 119.90
CA LYS A 136 79.47 117.97 119.44
C LYS A 136 79.11 119.31 120.10
N ARG A 137 80.09 119.96 120.74
CA ARG A 137 79.94 121.28 121.38
C ARG A 137 80.53 122.44 120.58
N ILE A 138 81.30 122.16 119.51
CA ILE A 138 81.89 123.16 118.63
C ILE A 138 80.93 123.37 117.44
N PRO A 139 80.44 124.61 117.16
CA PRO A 139 79.49 124.85 116.08
C PRO A 139 80.01 124.52 114.68
N GLN A 140 81.31 124.67 114.43
CA GLN A 140 81.94 124.32 113.15
C GLN A 140 81.91 122.79 112.93
N ASP A 141 82.45 122.00 113.86
CA ASP A 141 82.41 120.55 113.83
C ASP A 141 80.98 119.99 113.67
N LEU A 142 79.98 120.68 114.26
CA LEU A 142 78.57 120.33 114.13
C LEU A 142 78.03 120.67 112.72
N TRP A 143 78.39 121.83 112.17
CA TRP A 143 77.99 122.23 110.82
C TRP A 143 78.57 121.29 109.75
N ASP A 144 79.85 120.92 109.85
CA ASP A 144 80.48 119.94 108.95
C ASP A 144 79.81 118.55 109.06
N MET A 145 79.36 118.17 110.26
CA MET A 145 78.59 116.94 110.49
C MET A 145 77.20 117.01 109.82
N LEU A 146 76.48 118.13 109.99
CA LEU A 146 75.18 118.34 109.35
C LEU A 146 75.28 118.36 107.82
N ASN A 147 76.31 119.00 107.27
CA ASN A 147 76.56 119.05 105.83
C ASN A 147 76.92 117.66 105.27
N THR A 148 77.77 116.89 105.96
CA THR A 148 78.06 115.50 105.56
C THR A 148 76.84 114.57 105.71
N GLN A 149 76.00 114.75 106.73
CA GLN A 149 74.70 114.06 106.81
C GLN A 149 73.76 114.43 105.67
N GLN A 150 73.68 115.71 105.29
CA GLN A 150 72.88 116.15 104.14
C GLN A 150 73.35 115.46 102.84
N VAL A 151 74.66 115.31 102.64
CA VAL A 151 75.24 114.57 101.51
C VAL A 151 74.93 113.07 101.57
N HIS A 152 75.05 112.43 102.75
CA HIS A 152 74.69 111.02 102.91
C HIS A 152 73.20 110.76 102.62
N CYS A 153 72.29 111.59 103.15
CA CYS A 153 70.85 111.51 102.88
C CYS A 153 70.53 111.78 101.39
N ALA A 154 71.20 112.75 100.76
CA ALA A 154 71.03 113.02 99.34
C ALA A 154 71.47 111.83 98.48
N GLY A 155 72.62 111.20 98.78
CA GLY A 155 73.09 110.00 98.09
C GLY A 155 72.14 108.81 98.24
N LEU A 156 71.56 108.61 99.43
CA LEU A 156 70.55 107.57 99.66
C LEU A 156 69.28 107.80 98.80
N ILE A 157 68.82 109.04 98.69
CA ILE A 157 67.70 109.43 97.82
C ILE A 157 68.08 109.26 96.34
N GLU A 158 69.31 109.60 95.95
CA GLU A 158 69.81 109.43 94.59
C GLU A 158 69.85 107.96 94.17
N ASP A 159 70.29 107.07 95.07
CA ASP A 159 70.31 105.62 94.84
C ASP A 159 68.89 105.03 94.74
N LYS A 160 67.96 105.46 95.59
CA LYS A 160 66.52 105.13 95.46
C LYS A 160 65.97 105.60 94.10
N ASN A 161 66.32 106.81 93.66
CA ASN A 161 65.90 107.37 92.37
C ASN A 161 66.53 106.64 91.16
N LYS A 162 67.76 106.13 91.27
CA LYS A 162 68.38 105.26 90.26
C LYS A 162 67.60 103.95 90.13
N LEU A 163 67.30 103.28 91.24
CA LEU A 163 66.48 102.06 91.23
C LEU A 163 65.09 102.32 90.64
N ILE A 164 64.42 103.41 91.02
CA ILE A 164 63.12 103.80 90.44
C ILE A 164 63.24 103.99 88.92
N SER A 165 64.33 104.61 88.44
CA SER A 165 64.58 104.81 87.01
C SER A 165 64.84 103.49 86.27
N GLU A 166 65.61 102.57 86.86
CA GLU A 166 65.82 101.22 86.31
C GLU A 166 64.50 100.44 86.23
N LEU A 167 63.67 100.46 87.27
CA LEU A 167 62.37 99.77 87.30
C LEU A 167 61.38 100.37 86.28
N GLN A 168 61.40 101.69 86.09
CA GLN A 168 60.61 102.35 85.04
C GLN A 168 61.11 101.99 83.62
N GLN A 169 62.42 101.82 83.43
CA GLN A 169 62.98 101.35 82.17
C GLN A 169 62.66 99.86 81.92
N GLU A 170 62.70 99.02 82.95
CA GLU A 170 62.30 97.61 82.85
C GLU A 170 60.80 97.47 82.53
N LEU A 171 59.95 98.31 83.14
CA LEU A 171 58.51 98.37 82.82
C LEU A 171 58.27 98.73 81.36
N LYS A 172 58.87 99.84 80.87
CA LYS A 172 58.80 100.23 79.45
C LYS A 172 59.31 99.12 78.54
N THR A 173 60.37 98.42 78.92
CA THR A 173 60.93 97.28 78.16
C THR A 173 59.96 96.10 78.13
N LYS A 174 59.16 95.89 79.18
CA LYS A 174 58.11 94.88 79.25
C LYS A 174 56.87 95.25 78.42
N ASP A 175 56.47 96.51 78.39
CA ASP A 175 55.41 97.00 77.50
C ASP A 175 55.81 96.81 76.02
N ASP A 176 57.07 97.16 75.69
CA ASP A 176 57.68 96.96 74.37
C ASP A 176 57.73 95.48 73.97
N GLN A 177 58.03 94.57 74.92
CA GLN A 177 58.00 93.13 74.70
C GLN A 177 56.57 92.63 74.47
N TYR A 178 55.60 93.08 75.27
CA TYR A 178 54.19 92.70 75.13
C TYR A 178 53.63 93.10 73.75
N VAL A 179 53.91 94.32 73.27
CA VAL A 179 53.50 94.76 71.92
C VAL A 179 54.19 93.94 70.81
N LYS A 180 55.44 93.51 71.00
CA LYS A 180 56.14 92.63 70.05
C LYS A 180 55.55 91.22 70.04
N ASP A 181 55.17 90.68 71.20
CA ASP A 181 54.61 89.34 71.31
C ASP A 181 53.15 89.27 70.84
N LEU A 182 52.34 90.31 71.07
CA LEU A 182 51.02 90.44 70.44
C LEU A 182 51.10 90.45 68.90
N LYS A 183 52.10 91.14 68.32
CA LYS A 183 52.32 91.12 66.86
C LYS A 183 52.67 89.72 66.37
N LYS A 184 53.65 89.04 66.99
CA LYS A 184 53.98 87.65 66.67
C LYS A 184 52.77 86.72 66.75
N GLN A 185 51.93 86.86 67.79
CA GLN A 185 50.70 86.07 67.93
C GLN A 185 49.70 86.35 66.80
N SER A 186 49.57 87.61 66.37
CA SER A 186 48.77 87.95 65.18
C SER A 186 49.34 87.32 63.91
N ASP A 187 50.65 87.40 63.70
CA ASP A 187 51.34 86.83 62.54
C ASP A 187 51.21 85.28 62.51
N ASP A 188 51.36 84.63 63.67
CA ASP A 188 51.14 83.18 63.87
C ASP A 188 49.70 82.77 63.56
N ILE A 189 48.71 83.55 63.99
CA ILE A 189 47.28 83.30 63.71
C ILE A 189 46.97 83.49 62.23
N CYS A 190 47.51 84.53 61.57
CA CYS A 190 47.38 84.71 60.13
C CYS A 190 47.96 83.51 59.36
N LEU A 191 49.19 83.11 59.69
CA LEU A 191 49.84 81.94 59.08
C LEU A 191 49.08 80.63 59.34
N LEU A 192 48.43 80.49 60.50
CA LEU A 192 47.58 79.34 60.83
C LEU A 192 46.33 79.30 59.94
N LEU A 193 45.64 80.44 59.79
CA LEU A 193 44.47 80.56 58.93
C LEU A 193 44.82 80.31 57.46
N GLU A 194 45.94 80.85 56.97
CA GLU A 194 46.44 80.62 55.60
C GLU A 194 46.68 79.12 55.34
N ARG A 195 47.41 78.43 56.22
CA ARG A 195 47.67 76.99 56.06
C ARG A 195 46.41 76.14 56.20
N MET A 196 45.48 76.51 57.09
CA MET A 196 44.20 75.82 57.22
C MET A 196 43.34 75.99 55.95
N GLU A 197 43.29 77.20 55.38
CA GLU A 197 42.54 77.46 54.15
C GLU A 197 43.18 76.77 52.93
N GLU A 198 44.51 76.79 52.81
CA GLU A 198 45.22 76.06 51.75
C GLU A 198 45.04 74.55 51.88
N GLN A 199 45.12 73.99 53.10
CA GLN A 199 44.86 72.56 53.33
C GLN A 199 43.41 72.22 52.97
N VAL A 200 42.41 73.02 53.34
CA VAL A 200 41.00 72.79 52.94
C VAL A 200 40.86 72.86 51.40
N LYS A 201 41.43 73.87 50.74
CA LYS A 201 41.44 73.99 49.26
C LYS A 201 42.09 72.77 48.61
N ASN A 202 43.22 72.31 49.11
CA ASN A 202 43.95 71.14 48.63
C ASN A 202 43.15 69.84 48.81
N VAL A 203 42.67 69.59 50.02
CA VAL A 203 41.79 68.46 50.38
C VAL A 203 40.57 68.40 49.44
N MET A 204 39.83 69.50 49.31
CA MET A 204 38.65 69.58 48.44
C MET A 204 38.99 69.43 46.95
N LYS A 205 40.20 69.80 46.52
CA LYS A 205 40.69 69.60 45.15
C LYS A 205 40.99 68.11 44.90
N THR A 206 41.73 67.46 45.81
CA THR A 206 42.09 66.04 45.66
C THR A 206 40.90 65.12 45.83
N PHE A 207 39.97 65.37 46.77
CA PHE A 207 38.74 64.58 46.87
C PHE A 207 37.95 64.56 45.55
N ARG A 208 37.81 65.71 44.88
CA ARG A 208 37.17 65.76 43.54
C ARG A 208 37.97 65.02 42.48
N GLN A 209 39.30 65.10 42.49
CA GLN A 209 40.16 64.38 41.54
C GLN A 209 40.09 62.86 41.72
N GLU A 210 40.09 62.37 42.97
CA GLU A 210 39.94 60.95 43.28
C GLU A 210 38.55 60.42 42.93
N LEU A 211 37.47 61.15 43.28
CA LEU A 211 36.10 60.79 42.90
C LEU A 211 35.96 60.67 41.38
N ASN A 212 36.46 61.64 40.62
CA ASN A 212 36.46 61.60 39.15
C ASN A 212 37.31 60.45 38.58
N SER A 213 38.30 59.93 39.34
CA SER A 213 39.14 58.81 38.92
C SER A 213 38.45 57.48 39.19
N ILE A 214 37.79 57.34 40.35
CA ILE A 214 36.91 56.21 40.70
C ILE A 214 35.75 56.09 39.70
N GLU A 215 35.06 57.19 39.38
CA GLU A 215 33.96 57.20 38.41
C GLU A 215 34.41 56.71 37.03
N LYS A 216 35.54 57.21 36.52
CA LYS A 216 36.12 56.77 35.24
C LYS A 216 36.50 55.29 35.22
N ALA A 217 36.92 54.72 36.36
CA ALA A 217 37.17 53.28 36.47
C ALA A 217 35.86 52.48 36.36
N PHE A 218 34.81 52.86 37.08
CA PHE A 218 33.49 52.24 36.97
C PHE A 218 32.89 52.38 35.56
N GLU A 219 33.05 53.53 34.90
CA GLU A 219 32.68 53.71 33.50
C GLU A 219 33.46 52.79 32.56
N ALA A 220 34.77 52.59 32.80
CA ALA A 220 35.61 51.72 31.99
C ALA A 220 35.18 50.25 32.14
N GLU A 221 34.98 49.75 33.36
CA GLU A 221 34.48 48.41 33.60
C GLU A 221 33.08 48.20 33.02
N ARG A 222 32.18 49.19 33.14
CA ARG A 222 30.85 49.14 32.52
C ARG A 222 30.95 49.04 30.99
N ARG A 223 31.86 49.78 30.36
CA ARG A 223 32.13 49.71 28.91
C ARG A 223 32.73 48.36 28.50
N GLU A 224 33.67 47.81 29.26
CA GLU A 224 34.26 46.48 29.02
C GLU A 224 33.21 45.37 29.17
N LEU A 225 32.36 45.41 30.20
CA LEU A 225 31.28 44.46 30.42
C LEU A 225 30.23 44.52 29.31
N LEU A 226 29.79 45.72 28.93
CA LEU A 226 28.83 45.90 27.83
C LEU A 226 29.39 45.42 26.49
N THR A 227 30.64 45.75 26.16
CA THR A 227 31.27 45.28 24.91
C THR A 227 31.57 43.78 24.92
N SER A 228 31.93 43.19 26.06
CA SER A 228 32.05 41.74 26.23
C SER A 228 30.73 41.03 26.01
N ASN A 229 29.64 41.51 26.62
CA ASN A 229 28.31 40.92 26.46
C ASN A 229 27.73 41.13 25.05
N LYS A 230 27.95 42.29 24.42
CA LYS A 230 27.62 42.51 23.01
C LYS A 230 28.34 41.50 22.10
N LYS A 231 29.67 41.33 22.27
CA LYS A 231 30.45 40.33 21.51
C LYS A 231 30.01 38.88 21.75
N LYS A 232 29.51 38.54 22.94
CA LYS A 232 28.92 37.21 23.23
C LYS A 232 27.61 37.03 22.45
N TRP A 233 26.72 38.03 22.47
CA TRP A 233 25.45 38.00 21.75
C TRP A 233 25.64 37.97 20.23
N GLU A 234 26.54 38.78 19.69
CA GLU A 234 26.90 38.78 18.26
C GLU A 234 27.41 37.40 17.80
N ARG A 235 28.27 36.74 18.59
CA ARG A 235 28.74 35.38 18.32
C ARG A 235 27.62 34.34 18.40
N ALA A 236 26.69 34.47 19.35
CA ALA A 236 25.53 33.59 19.45
C ALA A 236 24.59 33.73 18.24
N LEU A 237 24.33 34.98 17.80
CA LEU A 237 23.53 35.26 16.60
C LEU A 237 24.21 34.75 15.32
N GLN A 238 25.52 34.96 15.16
CA GLN A 238 26.27 34.40 14.03
C GLN A 238 26.18 32.86 14.00
N ALA A 239 26.31 32.20 15.15
CA ALA A 239 26.17 30.74 15.25
C ALA A 239 24.72 30.24 15.03
N HIS A 240 23.71 31.06 15.31
CA HIS A 240 22.31 30.78 14.97
C HIS A 240 22.11 30.85 13.44
N ASN A 241 22.44 31.98 12.84
CA ASN A 241 22.24 32.24 11.42
C ASN A 241 23.03 31.25 10.54
N ALA A 242 24.22 30.82 10.98
CA ALA A 242 25.00 29.78 10.31
C ALA A 242 24.28 28.42 10.29
N LYS A 243 23.64 28.01 11.39
CA LYS A 243 22.85 26.77 11.47
C LYS A 243 21.56 26.85 10.67
N GLU A 244 20.90 28.02 10.64
CA GLU A 244 19.73 28.24 9.77
C GLU A 244 20.12 28.13 8.29
N LEU A 245 21.23 28.73 7.89
CA LEU A 245 21.76 28.62 6.52
C LEU A 245 22.15 27.18 6.18
N GLU A 246 22.80 26.44 7.08
CA GLU A 246 23.12 25.02 6.91
C GLU A 246 21.86 24.15 6.77
N TYR A 247 20.82 24.43 7.57
CA TYR A 247 19.52 23.76 7.47
C TYR A 247 18.83 24.05 6.12
N LEU A 248 18.82 25.31 5.68
CA LEU A 248 18.24 25.71 4.39
C LEU A 248 18.99 25.08 3.21
N LEU A 249 20.33 25.09 3.22
CA LEU A 249 21.15 24.43 2.20
C LEU A 249 20.92 22.91 2.19
N SER A 250 20.78 22.29 3.37
CA SER A 250 20.46 20.86 3.50
C SER A 250 19.05 20.53 3.02
N ARG A 251 18.08 21.44 3.19
CA ARG A 251 16.72 21.32 2.64
C ARG A 251 16.71 21.46 1.11
N ILE A 252 17.47 22.41 0.56
CA ILE A 252 17.60 22.61 -0.90
C ILE A 252 18.20 21.35 -1.54
N LYS A 253 19.32 20.84 -1.04
CA LYS A 253 19.94 19.59 -1.54
C LYS A 253 18.97 18.40 -1.55
N LYS A 254 18.16 18.24 -0.50
CA LYS A 254 17.12 17.19 -0.46
C LYS A 254 16.06 17.36 -1.55
N VAL A 255 15.62 18.60 -1.82
CA VAL A 255 14.68 18.88 -2.92
C VAL A 255 15.32 18.57 -4.28
N GLU A 256 16.56 19.00 -4.52
CA GLU A 256 17.30 18.65 -5.74
C GLU A 256 17.45 17.12 -5.90
N ASP A 257 17.71 16.38 -4.81
CA ASP A 257 17.89 14.93 -4.87
C ASP A 257 16.56 14.20 -5.10
N TYR A 258 15.44 14.71 -4.57
CA TYR A 258 14.11 14.22 -4.94
C TYR A 258 13.76 14.56 -6.40
N GLU A 259 14.16 15.72 -6.92
CA GLU A 259 13.98 16.07 -8.34
C GLU A 259 14.81 15.16 -9.25
N LYS A 260 16.07 14.88 -8.90
CA LYS A 260 16.93 13.89 -9.58
C LYS A 260 16.29 12.49 -9.57
N GLN A 261 15.69 12.07 -8.46
CA GLN A 261 14.97 10.79 -8.36
C GLN A 261 13.71 10.75 -9.22
N LEU A 262 12.88 11.80 -9.16
CA LEU A 262 11.66 11.93 -9.97
C LEU A 262 11.98 11.95 -11.47
N ASN A 263 13.07 12.63 -11.88
CA ASN A 263 13.47 12.65 -13.27
C ASN A 263 14.02 11.29 -13.76
N LYS A 264 14.75 10.56 -12.91
CA LYS A 264 15.13 9.17 -13.18
C LYS A 264 13.91 8.26 -13.36
N GLN A 265 12.92 8.37 -12.49
CA GLN A 265 11.69 7.58 -12.59
C GLN A 265 10.96 7.89 -13.90
N ARG A 266 10.78 9.17 -14.26
CA ARG A 266 10.18 9.58 -15.55
C ARG A 266 10.91 8.99 -16.76
N VAL A 267 12.24 8.96 -16.76
CA VAL A 267 13.03 8.35 -17.84
C VAL A 267 12.75 6.85 -17.91
N TRP A 268 12.78 6.15 -16.76
CA TRP A 268 12.51 4.71 -16.69
C TRP A 268 11.06 4.36 -17.11
N ASP A 269 10.08 5.13 -16.67
CA ASP A 269 8.67 4.98 -17.07
C ASP A 269 8.51 5.15 -18.61
N CYS A 270 9.26 6.08 -19.21
CA CYS A 270 9.31 6.25 -20.67
C CYS A 270 10.04 5.11 -21.39
N GLU A 271 11.12 4.56 -20.81
CA GLU A 271 11.86 3.42 -21.35
C GLU A 271 11.03 2.13 -21.32
N GLU A 272 10.33 1.86 -20.23
CA GLU A 272 9.37 0.74 -20.12
C GLU A 272 8.17 0.94 -21.05
N TYR A 273 7.59 2.15 -21.12
CA TYR A 273 6.51 2.45 -22.08
C TYR A 273 6.96 2.19 -23.53
N ASN A 274 8.14 2.68 -23.92
CA ASN A 274 8.69 2.44 -25.26
C ASN A 274 8.96 0.94 -25.50
N THR A 275 9.45 0.22 -24.49
CA THR A 275 9.72 -1.23 -24.56
C THR A 275 8.43 -2.04 -24.72
N ILE A 276 7.36 -1.69 -24.01
CA ILE A 276 6.03 -2.30 -24.14
C ILE A 276 5.42 -1.95 -25.50
N LYS A 277 5.52 -0.69 -25.93
CA LYS A 277 5.05 -0.23 -27.24
C LYS A 277 5.71 -1.01 -28.37
N ILE A 278 7.05 -1.16 -28.36
CA ILE A 278 7.79 -1.90 -29.39
C ILE A 278 7.35 -3.37 -29.43
N LYS A 279 7.11 -4.02 -28.29
CA LYS A 279 6.59 -5.40 -28.24
C LYS A 279 5.20 -5.49 -28.88
N LEU A 280 4.29 -4.59 -28.53
CA LEU A 280 2.93 -4.57 -29.10
C LEU A 280 2.93 -4.25 -30.60
N GLU A 281 3.80 -3.35 -31.06
CA GLU A 281 3.98 -3.05 -32.49
C GLU A 281 4.55 -4.26 -33.26
N GLN A 282 5.43 -5.05 -32.64
CA GLN A 282 5.92 -6.33 -33.19
C GLN A 282 4.83 -7.41 -33.23
N ASP A 283 4.06 -7.58 -32.15
CA ASP A 283 2.95 -8.54 -32.09
C ASP A 283 1.89 -8.23 -33.16
N VAL A 284 1.57 -6.95 -33.38
CA VAL A 284 0.67 -6.51 -34.46
C VAL A 284 1.25 -6.88 -35.84
N GLN A 285 2.52 -6.61 -36.11
CA GLN A 285 3.17 -6.99 -37.38
C GLN A 285 3.15 -8.51 -37.62
N ILE A 286 3.36 -9.31 -36.57
CA ILE A 286 3.30 -10.78 -36.65
C ILE A 286 1.87 -11.24 -36.96
N LEU A 287 0.86 -10.67 -36.30
CA LEU A 287 -0.55 -11.00 -36.54
C LEU A 287 -1.01 -10.56 -37.94
N GLU A 288 -0.56 -9.40 -38.44
CA GLU A 288 -0.82 -8.97 -39.83
C GLU A 288 -0.16 -9.92 -40.84
N GLN A 289 1.08 -10.38 -40.58
CA GLN A 289 1.76 -11.34 -41.44
C GLN A 289 1.03 -12.70 -41.45
N GLN A 290 0.60 -13.19 -40.29
CA GLN A 290 -0.21 -14.42 -40.18
C GLN A 290 -1.56 -14.27 -40.91
N LEU A 291 -2.23 -13.11 -40.80
CA LEU A 291 -3.46 -12.81 -41.52
C LEU A 291 -3.25 -12.82 -43.04
N GLN A 292 -2.14 -12.28 -43.55
CA GLN A 292 -1.80 -12.33 -44.98
C GLN A 292 -1.51 -13.76 -45.45
N GLN A 293 -0.74 -14.55 -44.69
CA GLN A 293 -0.50 -15.97 -44.98
C GLN A 293 -1.81 -16.78 -44.98
N MET A 294 -2.71 -16.50 -44.05
CA MET A 294 -4.03 -17.14 -43.95
C MET A 294 -4.93 -16.75 -45.13
N LYS A 295 -4.93 -15.48 -45.55
CA LYS A 295 -5.64 -15.03 -46.77
C LYS A 295 -5.14 -15.75 -48.02
N ALA A 296 -3.81 -15.85 -48.20
CA ALA A 296 -3.21 -16.54 -49.34
C ALA A 296 -3.54 -18.04 -49.36
N THR A 297 -3.50 -18.72 -48.21
CA THR A 297 -3.88 -20.14 -48.14
C THR A 297 -5.39 -20.37 -48.33
N TYR A 298 -6.26 -19.45 -47.87
CA TYR A 298 -7.69 -19.50 -48.20
C TYR A 298 -7.96 -19.27 -49.69
N GLN A 299 -7.30 -18.31 -50.33
CA GLN A 299 -7.42 -18.08 -51.79
C GLN A 299 -6.99 -19.34 -52.58
N LEU A 300 -5.82 -19.91 -52.27
CA LEU A 300 -5.35 -21.14 -52.90
C LEU A 300 -6.31 -22.33 -52.67
N ASN A 301 -6.94 -22.41 -51.50
CA ASN A 301 -7.92 -23.46 -51.20
C ASN A 301 -9.28 -23.20 -51.87
N GLN A 302 -9.67 -21.95 -52.09
CA GLN A 302 -10.83 -21.56 -52.89
C GLN A 302 -10.63 -21.94 -54.36
N GLU A 303 -9.45 -21.66 -54.94
CA GLU A 303 -9.11 -22.09 -56.31
C GLU A 303 -9.11 -23.62 -56.46
N LYS A 304 -8.55 -24.35 -55.49
CA LYS A 304 -8.63 -25.83 -55.46
C LYS A 304 -10.07 -26.33 -55.36
N LEU A 305 -10.92 -25.67 -54.56
CA LEU A 305 -12.33 -26.07 -54.40
C LEU A 305 -13.13 -25.79 -55.68
N GLU A 306 -12.92 -24.64 -56.32
CA GLU A 306 -13.51 -24.28 -57.60
C GLU A 306 -13.08 -25.27 -58.70
N TYR A 307 -11.80 -25.61 -58.78
CA TYR A 307 -11.30 -26.65 -59.69
C TYR A 307 -11.98 -28.01 -59.43
N ASN A 308 -12.04 -28.46 -58.17
CA ASN A 308 -12.73 -29.71 -57.81
C ASN A 308 -14.22 -29.67 -58.14
N PHE A 309 -14.89 -28.53 -57.95
CA PHE A 309 -16.29 -28.33 -58.32
C PHE A 309 -16.48 -28.40 -59.83
N GLN A 310 -15.61 -27.79 -60.64
CA GLN A 310 -15.65 -27.89 -62.10
C GLN A 310 -15.43 -29.33 -62.59
N VAL A 311 -14.51 -30.08 -61.98
CA VAL A 311 -14.28 -31.50 -62.29
C VAL A 311 -15.49 -32.37 -61.91
N LEU A 312 -16.10 -32.14 -60.74
CA LEU A 312 -17.33 -32.83 -60.33
C LEU A 312 -18.51 -32.49 -61.25
N LYS A 313 -18.69 -31.21 -61.59
CA LYS A 313 -19.72 -30.75 -62.53
C LYS A 313 -19.55 -31.40 -63.91
N LYS A 314 -18.31 -31.56 -64.41
CA LYS A 314 -18.06 -32.30 -65.65
C LYS A 314 -18.44 -33.76 -65.56
N ARG A 315 -18.10 -34.44 -64.45
CA ARG A 315 -18.55 -35.83 -64.19
C ARG A 315 -20.06 -35.96 -64.05
N ASP A 316 -20.76 -34.96 -63.51
CA ASP A 316 -22.22 -34.97 -63.44
C ASP A 316 -22.86 -34.69 -64.81
N GLU A 317 -22.32 -33.78 -65.62
CA GLU A 317 -22.71 -33.58 -67.02
C GLU A 317 -22.57 -34.90 -67.83
N GLU A 318 -21.41 -35.56 -67.72
CA GLU A 318 -21.16 -36.90 -68.29
C GLU A 318 -22.13 -37.96 -67.75
N SER A 319 -22.34 -37.99 -66.43
CA SER A 319 -23.23 -38.96 -65.78
C SER A 319 -24.70 -38.75 -66.14
N VAL A 320 -25.14 -37.51 -66.36
CA VAL A 320 -26.47 -37.18 -66.87
C VAL A 320 -26.61 -37.62 -68.33
N VAL A 321 -25.59 -37.43 -69.16
CA VAL A 321 -25.55 -37.97 -70.54
C VAL A 321 -25.66 -39.49 -70.52
N ILE A 322 -24.86 -40.20 -69.71
CA ILE A 322 -24.89 -41.66 -69.57
C ILE A 322 -26.26 -42.14 -69.05
N LYS A 323 -26.81 -41.53 -67.99
CA LYS A 323 -28.16 -41.80 -67.48
C LYS A 323 -29.22 -41.59 -68.56
N SER A 324 -29.10 -40.57 -69.42
CA SER A 324 -30.03 -40.33 -70.53
C SER A 324 -29.94 -41.42 -71.62
N GLN A 325 -28.75 -41.96 -71.87
CA GLN A 325 -28.54 -43.05 -72.83
C GLN A 325 -29.09 -44.37 -72.28
N GLN A 326 -28.81 -44.67 -71.01
CA GLN A 326 -29.34 -45.84 -70.31
C GLN A 326 -30.87 -45.79 -70.21
N LYS A 327 -31.48 -44.65 -69.82
CA LYS A 327 -32.94 -44.47 -69.82
C LYS A 327 -33.54 -44.71 -71.21
N ARG A 328 -32.94 -44.16 -72.27
CA ARG A 328 -33.33 -44.43 -73.68
C ARG A 328 -33.12 -45.89 -74.12
N LYS A 329 -32.25 -46.67 -73.47
CA LYS A 329 -32.12 -48.12 -73.69
C LYS A 329 -33.21 -48.90 -72.95
N ILE A 330 -33.50 -48.52 -71.70
CA ILE A 330 -34.56 -49.10 -70.86
C ILE A 330 -35.94 -48.91 -71.49
N SER A 331 -36.29 -47.69 -71.94
CA SER A 331 -37.58 -47.45 -72.63
C SER A 331 -37.75 -48.37 -73.84
N ARG A 332 -36.78 -48.42 -74.76
CA ARG A 332 -36.85 -49.31 -75.94
C ARG A 332 -37.04 -50.79 -75.57
N LEU A 333 -36.40 -51.27 -74.51
CA LEU A 333 -36.58 -52.64 -74.03
C LEU A 333 -37.98 -52.85 -73.40
N HIS A 334 -38.50 -51.86 -72.69
CA HIS A 334 -39.85 -51.86 -72.12
C HIS A 334 -40.93 -51.84 -73.21
N ASP A 335 -40.74 -51.05 -74.27
CA ASP A 335 -41.63 -50.98 -75.43
C ASP A 335 -41.67 -52.32 -76.18
N ILE A 336 -40.52 -52.99 -76.37
CA ILE A 336 -40.44 -54.34 -76.93
C ILE A 336 -41.18 -55.35 -76.04
N LEU A 337 -40.95 -55.31 -74.72
CA LEU A 337 -41.59 -56.21 -73.76
C LEU A 337 -43.11 -56.04 -73.73
N ASN A 338 -43.61 -54.80 -73.77
CA ASN A 338 -45.05 -54.53 -73.81
C ASN A 338 -45.68 -54.94 -75.15
N ASN A 339 -44.97 -54.78 -76.27
CA ASN A 339 -45.42 -55.31 -77.57
C ASN A 339 -45.50 -56.85 -77.58
N LEU A 340 -44.54 -57.55 -76.96
CA LEU A 340 -44.58 -59.00 -76.83
C LEU A 340 -45.74 -59.46 -75.93
N ARG A 341 -45.95 -58.81 -74.77
CA ARG A 341 -47.14 -59.04 -73.92
C ARG A 341 -48.44 -58.83 -74.70
N SER A 342 -48.57 -57.73 -75.44
CA SER A 342 -49.75 -57.42 -76.25
C SER A 342 -50.03 -58.46 -77.35
N LYS A 343 -49.01 -59.10 -77.92
CA LYS A 343 -49.18 -60.22 -78.86
C LYS A 343 -49.66 -61.48 -78.13
N TYR A 344 -49.01 -61.83 -77.01
CA TYR A 344 -49.33 -63.03 -76.23
C TYR A 344 -50.77 -63.01 -75.68
N THR A 345 -51.22 -61.88 -75.10
CA THR A 345 -52.59 -61.71 -74.62
C THR A 345 -53.65 -61.79 -75.73
N ARG A 346 -53.29 -61.45 -76.98
CA ARG A 346 -54.19 -61.63 -78.13
C ARG A 346 -54.32 -63.10 -78.54
N GLN A 347 -53.22 -63.84 -78.57
CA GLN A 347 -53.25 -65.28 -78.88
C GLN A 347 -54.05 -66.07 -77.84
N ILE A 348 -53.90 -65.75 -76.55
CA ILE A 348 -54.70 -66.37 -75.48
C ILE A 348 -56.20 -66.19 -75.75
N ARG A 349 -56.67 -64.97 -76.02
CA ARG A 349 -58.09 -64.70 -76.29
C ARG A 349 -58.63 -65.44 -77.51
N GLN A 350 -57.86 -65.53 -78.59
CA GLN A 350 -58.28 -66.30 -79.77
C GLN A 350 -58.51 -67.78 -79.41
N PHE A 351 -57.58 -68.41 -78.68
CA PHE A 351 -57.74 -69.81 -78.26
C PHE A 351 -58.85 -70.02 -77.20
N GLU A 352 -59.16 -69.00 -76.38
CA GLU A 352 -60.30 -69.02 -75.46
C GLU A 352 -61.65 -68.92 -76.21
N GLU A 353 -61.75 -68.01 -77.20
CA GLU A 353 -62.93 -67.81 -78.04
C GLU A 353 -63.19 -69.04 -78.94
N GLU A 354 -62.14 -69.59 -79.57
CA GLU A 354 -62.21 -70.81 -80.38
C GLU A 354 -62.72 -72.02 -79.56
N ASN A 355 -62.14 -72.29 -78.38
CA ASN A 355 -62.59 -73.39 -77.50
C ASN A 355 -64.05 -73.26 -77.03
N GLN A 356 -64.49 -72.05 -76.70
CA GLN A 356 -65.87 -71.80 -76.27
C GLN A 356 -66.86 -72.10 -77.40
N SER A 357 -66.56 -71.67 -78.64
CA SER A 357 -67.40 -71.98 -79.80
C SER A 357 -67.54 -73.50 -80.03
N LEU A 358 -66.41 -74.23 -80.10
CA LEU A 358 -66.37 -75.67 -80.35
C LEU A 358 -67.11 -76.48 -79.27
N THR A 359 -66.99 -76.06 -78.00
CA THR A 359 -67.67 -76.71 -76.88
C THR A 359 -69.19 -76.50 -76.95
N SER A 360 -69.65 -75.32 -77.37
CA SER A 360 -71.09 -75.05 -77.52
C SER A 360 -71.76 -75.91 -78.60
N ASP A 361 -71.09 -76.12 -79.75
CA ASP A 361 -71.63 -76.94 -80.83
C ASP A 361 -71.61 -78.45 -80.50
N TYR A 362 -70.60 -78.92 -79.76
CA TYR A 362 -70.55 -80.29 -79.27
C TYR A 362 -71.75 -80.62 -78.37
N ILE A 363 -72.05 -79.78 -77.38
CA ILE A 363 -73.19 -79.98 -76.45
C ILE A 363 -74.53 -79.97 -77.22
N ARG A 364 -74.66 -79.09 -78.22
CA ARG A 364 -75.85 -78.99 -79.09
C ARG A 364 -76.07 -80.25 -79.93
N LEU A 365 -75.01 -80.86 -80.45
CA LEU A 365 -75.10 -82.08 -81.25
C LEU A 365 -75.49 -83.31 -80.40
N VAL A 366 -74.91 -83.45 -79.20
CA VAL A 366 -75.15 -84.58 -78.30
C VAL A 366 -76.59 -84.60 -77.75
N THR A 367 -77.17 -83.42 -77.48
CA THR A 367 -78.56 -83.32 -77.03
C THR A 367 -79.56 -83.76 -78.10
N GLN A 368 -79.39 -83.30 -79.34
CA GLN A 368 -80.23 -83.72 -80.48
C GLN A 368 -80.18 -85.24 -80.74
N PHE A 369 -79.00 -85.86 -80.57
CA PHE A 369 -78.85 -87.31 -80.72
C PHE A 369 -79.61 -88.11 -79.65
N LYS A 370 -79.54 -87.68 -78.37
CA LYS A 370 -80.21 -88.37 -77.24
C LYS A 370 -81.73 -88.23 -77.27
N GLU A 371 -82.30 -87.25 -77.96
CA GLU A 371 -83.76 -87.14 -78.19
C GLU A 371 -84.24 -88.10 -79.29
N LEU A 372 -83.52 -88.19 -80.41
CA LEU A 372 -83.83 -89.07 -81.53
C LEU A 372 -83.88 -90.55 -81.10
N GLN A 373 -82.89 -91.00 -80.31
CA GLN A 373 -82.79 -92.37 -79.81
C GLN A 373 -83.97 -92.74 -78.88
N LYS A 374 -84.51 -91.78 -78.12
CA LYS A 374 -85.70 -92.00 -77.27
C LYS A 374 -86.97 -92.17 -78.09
N ALA A 375 -87.19 -91.32 -79.10
CA ALA A 375 -88.34 -91.44 -80.00
C ALA A 375 -88.37 -92.80 -80.72
N MET A 376 -87.21 -93.24 -81.23
CA MET A 376 -87.09 -94.49 -81.98
C MET A 376 -87.48 -95.74 -81.18
N ARG A 377 -87.18 -95.78 -79.87
CA ARG A 377 -87.56 -96.88 -78.96
C ARG A 377 -89.05 -96.89 -78.62
N HIS A 378 -89.73 -95.74 -78.65
CA HIS A 378 -91.14 -95.62 -78.29
C HIS A 378 -92.10 -96.15 -79.38
N PHE A 379 -91.81 -95.87 -80.66
CA PHE A 379 -92.65 -96.35 -81.77
C PHE A 379 -92.63 -97.89 -81.90
N ALA A 380 -91.45 -98.50 -81.86
CA ALA A 380 -91.29 -99.94 -82.04
C ALA A 380 -92.09 -100.81 -81.03
N LEU A 381 -92.35 -100.30 -79.83
CA LEU A 381 -93.14 -101.00 -78.79
C LEU A 381 -94.66 -100.83 -78.96
N LEU A 382 -95.13 -99.85 -79.72
CA LEU A 382 -96.54 -99.62 -80.01
C LEU A 382 -97.02 -100.44 -81.21
N ASP A 383 -96.20 -100.53 -82.25
CA ASP A 383 -96.56 -101.22 -83.49
C ASP A 383 -96.69 -102.75 -83.29
N ASP A 384 -95.76 -103.39 -82.57
CA ASP A 384 -95.79 -104.85 -82.33
C ASP A 384 -97.01 -105.30 -81.51
N LYS A 385 -97.43 -104.50 -80.50
CA LYS A 385 -98.67 -104.76 -79.75
C LYS A 385 -99.90 -104.69 -80.65
N ARG A 386 -100.01 -103.60 -81.42
CA ARG A 386 -101.17 -103.34 -82.29
C ARG A 386 -101.30 -104.38 -83.41
N PHE A 387 -100.18 -104.90 -83.90
CA PHE A 387 -100.17 -106.01 -84.86
C PHE A 387 -100.68 -107.33 -84.25
N ARG A 388 -100.34 -107.60 -82.98
CA ARG A 388 -100.73 -108.83 -82.26
C ARG A 388 -102.24 -108.95 -82.05
N GLU A 389 -102.89 -107.85 -81.66
CA GLU A 389 -104.31 -107.82 -81.31
C GLU A 389 -105.20 -108.00 -82.56
N ILE A 390 -104.84 -107.36 -83.68
CA ILE A 390 -105.59 -107.45 -84.94
C ILE A 390 -105.57 -108.87 -85.52
N TRP A 391 -104.48 -109.62 -85.36
CA TRP A 391 -104.36 -110.97 -85.92
C TRP A 391 -105.35 -111.96 -85.29
N LEU A 392 -105.46 -111.97 -83.96
CA LEU A 392 -106.26 -112.94 -83.22
C LEU A 392 -107.77 -112.78 -83.53
N MET A 393 -108.25 -111.54 -83.55
CA MET A 393 -109.65 -111.21 -83.87
C MET A 393 -110.09 -111.78 -85.23
N ASN A 394 -109.27 -111.58 -86.27
CA ASN A 394 -109.58 -112.06 -87.62
C ASN A 394 -109.57 -113.60 -87.73
N GLU A 395 -108.80 -114.29 -86.87
CA GLU A 395 -108.69 -115.75 -86.89
C GLU A 395 -109.92 -116.45 -86.25
N GLU A 396 -110.61 -115.76 -85.34
CA GLU A 396 -111.85 -116.26 -84.72
C GLU A 396 -113.07 -116.09 -85.65
N GLU A 397 -113.25 -114.91 -86.26
CA GLU A 397 -114.36 -114.65 -87.20
C GLU A 397 -114.38 -115.65 -88.37
N ALA A 398 -113.21 -116.00 -88.90
CA ALA A 398 -113.07 -116.95 -90.00
C ALA A 398 -113.56 -118.37 -89.63
N LYS A 399 -113.30 -118.84 -88.40
CA LYS A 399 -113.70 -120.18 -87.92
C LYS A 399 -115.21 -120.26 -87.71
N ASP A 400 -115.82 -119.16 -87.29
CA ASP A 400 -117.25 -119.05 -87.01
C ASP A 400 -118.11 -119.01 -88.30
N LEU A 401 -117.59 -118.43 -89.39
CA LEU A 401 -118.20 -118.46 -90.71
C LEU A 401 -118.16 -119.86 -91.35
N ILE A 402 -117.05 -120.58 -91.20
CA ILE A 402 -116.87 -121.94 -91.75
C ILE A 402 -117.89 -122.93 -91.14
N SER A 403 -118.12 -122.85 -89.83
CA SER A 403 -119.09 -123.72 -89.14
C SER A 403 -120.51 -123.57 -89.69
N LYS A 404 -120.95 -122.32 -89.95
CA LYS A 404 -122.28 -122.01 -90.48
C LYS A 404 -122.51 -122.54 -91.89
N ALA A 405 -121.45 -122.66 -92.71
CA ALA A 405 -121.55 -123.22 -94.06
C ALA A 405 -121.91 -124.72 -94.03
N PHE A 406 -121.37 -125.50 -93.08
CA PHE A 406 -121.60 -126.95 -92.99
C PHE A 406 -123.01 -127.31 -92.50
N ASP A 407 -123.64 -126.47 -91.66
CA ASP A 407 -125.04 -126.66 -91.28
C ASP A 407 -126.00 -126.47 -92.46
N VAL A 408 -125.74 -125.48 -93.32
CA VAL A 408 -126.53 -125.26 -94.55
C VAL A 408 -126.37 -126.43 -95.52
N ASP A 409 -125.15 -126.90 -95.75
CA ASP A 409 -124.86 -127.99 -96.69
C ASP A 409 -125.55 -129.31 -96.29
N ARG A 410 -125.57 -129.63 -94.98
CA ARG A 410 -126.27 -130.80 -94.43
C ARG A 410 -127.77 -130.77 -94.68
N ILE A 411 -128.41 -129.59 -94.58
CA ILE A 411 -129.86 -129.43 -94.79
C ILE A 411 -130.23 -129.56 -96.27
N ILE A 412 -129.43 -128.96 -97.17
CA ILE A 412 -129.64 -129.03 -98.63
C ILE A 412 -129.68 -130.49 -99.09
N HIS A 413 -128.65 -131.27 -98.75
CA HIS A 413 -128.54 -132.67 -99.17
C HIS A 413 -129.67 -133.55 -98.62
N THR A 414 -129.95 -133.44 -97.31
CA THR A 414 -130.91 -134.35 -96.65
C THR A 414 -132.39 -134.05 -96.94
N GLN A 415 -132.77 -132.79 -97.20
CA GLN A 415 -134.19 -132.42 -97.36
C GLN A 415 -134.63 -132.13 -98.80
N HIS A 416 -133.74 -131.66 -99.69
CA HIS A 416 -134.13 -131.29 -101.06
C HIS A 416 -133.70 -132.28 -102.15
N LEU A 417 -132.68 -133.11 -101.88
CA LEU A 417 -132.08 -133.98 -102.91
C LEU A 417 -132.36 -135.48 -102.72
N GLY A 418 -132.79 -135.91 -101.53
CA GLY A 418 -133.01 -137.33 -101.23
C GLY A 418 -131.73 -138.19 -101.24
N LEU A 419 -130.56 -137.56 -101.27
CA LEU A 419 -129.25 -138.21 -101.29
C LEU A 419 -128.66 -138.24 -99.87
N PRO A 420 -127.99 -139.34 -99.47
CA PRO A 420 -127.28 -139.39 -98.20
C PRO A 420 -126.07 -138.44 -98.24
N TRP A 421 -126.01 -137.52 -97.28
CA TRP A 421 -124.90 -136.57 -97.12
C TRP A 421 -123.69 -137.20 -96.41
N THR A 422 -122.48 -136.75 -96.75
CA THR A 422 -121.22 -137.17 -96.12
C THR A 422 -120.31 -135.96 -95.87
N ALA A 423 -119.85 -135.78 -94.63
CA ALA A 423 -118.99 -134.66 -94.25
C ALA A 423 -117.51 -134.89 -94.65
N PRO A 424 -116.81 -133.87 -95.17
CA PRO A 424 -115.35 -133.88 -95.33
C PRO A 424 -114.58 -133.80 -94.00
N ASP A 425 -113.26 -134.01 -94.05
CA ASP A 425 -112.33 -133.93 -92.90
C ASP A 425 -111.45 -132.66 -92.95
N PHE A 426 -111.13 -132.07 -91.79
CA PHE A 426 -110.64 -130.68 -91.67
C PHE A 426 -109.42 -130.53 -90.76
N TRP A 427 -108.22 -130.70 -91.32
CA TRP A 427 -106.95 -130.57 -90.56
C TRP A 427 -106.54 -129.13 -90.24
N PHE A 428 -106.96 -128.15 -91.05
CA PHE A 428 -106.45 -126.77 -91.01
C PHE A 428 -107.04 -125.87 -89.92
N LEU A 429 -108.14 -126.28 -89.28
CA LEU A 429 -108.82 -125.49 -88.22
C LEU A 429 -108.08 -125.52 -86.86
N ARG A 430 -106.99 -126.28 -86.73
CA ARG A 430 -106.25 -126.49 -85.47
C ARG A 430 -105.15 -125.47 -85.14
N ASN A 431 -104.86 -124.52 -86.03
CA ASN A 431 -103.89 -123.47 -85.73
C ASN A 431 -104.46 -122.37 -84.81
N VAL A 432 -103.53 -121.65 -84.17
CA VAL A 432 -103.75 -120.37 -83.46
C VAL A 432 -102.47 -119.54 -83.53
N GLY A 433 -102.54 -118.36 -84.15
CA GLY A 433 -101.48 -117.35 -84.17
C GLY A 433 -100.53 -117.36 -85.37
N PRO A 434 -99.68 -116.32 -85.52
CA PRO A 434 -98.90 -116.09 -86.74
C PRO A 434 -97.75 -117.09 -86.95
N ILE A 435 -97.52 -117.48 -88.20
CA ILE A 435 -96.39 -118.30 -88.61
C ILE A 435 -95.09 -117.46 -88.59
N SER A 436 -94.06 -118.00 -87.93
CA SER A 436 -92.78 -117.33 -87.65
C SER A 436 -91.98 -116.91 -88.89
N GLN A 437 -91.25 -115.79 -88.78
CA GLN A 437 -90.01 -115.55 -89.51
C GLN A 437 -88.93 -114.97 -88.59
N GLN A 438 -87.71 -115.50 -88.73
CA GLN A 438 -86.52 -114.99 -88.04
C GLN A 438 -86.04 -113.71 -88.73
N GLN A 439 -85.68 -112.67 -87.96
CA GLN A 439 -85.06 -111.47 -88.50
C GLN A 439 -83.63 -111.33 -87.94
N GLN A 440 -82.65 -111.34 -88.84
CA GLN A 440 -81.24 -111.17 -88.51
C GLN A 440 -80.98 -109.79 -87.89
N ARG A 441 -79.96 -109.69 -87.03
CA ARG A 441 -79.48 -108.42 -86.48
C ARG A 441 -78.07 -108.08 -86.96
N SER A 442 -77.72 -106.80 -86.85
CA SER A 442 -76.84 -106.09 -87.76
C SER A 442 -75.69 -105.38 -87.04
N ALA A 443 -74.67 -104.99 -87.81
CA ALA A 443 -73.41 -104.43 -87.34
C ALA A 443 -73.55 -103.16 -86.44
N THR A 444 -74.67 -102.45 -86.51
CA THR A 444 -74.93 -101.29 -85.64
C THR A 444 -75.02 -101.67 -84.15
N GLN A 445 -75.50 -102.87 -83.79
CA GLN A 445 -75.58 -103.27 -82.38
C GLN A 445 -74.22 -103.62 -81.78
N ILE A 446 -73.28 -104.12 -82.59
CA ILE A 446 -71.88 -104.33 -82.16
C ILE A 446 -71.21 -102.98 -81.85
N LEU A 447 -71.53 -101.94 -82.62
CA LEU A 447 -70.99 -100.60 -82.39
C LEU A 447 -71.57 -99.95 -81.11
N GLU A 448 -72.85 -100.19 -80.82
CA GLU A 448 -73.52 -99.65 -79.61
C GLU A 448 -72.98 -100.32 -78.33
N GLU A 449 -72.66 -101.62 -78.33
CA GLU A 449 -71.97 -102.28 -77.20
C GLU A 449 -70.54 -101.76 -76.96
N VAL A 450 -69.75 -101.56 -78.03
CA VAL A 450 -68.39 -101.01 -77.91
C VAL A 450 -68.39 -99.56 -77.39
N LEU A 451 -69.34 -98.73 -77.83
CA LEU A 451 -69.44 -97.34 -77.38
C LEU A 451 -69.95 -97.23 -75.95
N ILE A 452 -70.91 -98.07 -75.52
CA ILE A 452 -71.40 -98.06 -74.14
C ILE A 452 -70.30 -98.45 -73.15
N GLN A 453 -69.41 -99.38 -73.49
CA GLN A 453 -68.23 -99.69 -72.67
C GLN A 453 -67.22 -98.53 -72.59
N THR A 454 -67.24 -97.57 -73.51
CA THR A 454 -66.41 -96.35 -73.44
C THR A 454 -67.06 -95.16 -72.71
N GLU A 455 -68.35 -95.22 -72.36
CA GLU A 455 -69.01 -94.14 -71.60
C GLU A 455 -69.06 -94.38 -70.07
N GLU A 456 -68.90 -95.62 -69.58
CA GLU A 456 -68.96 -95.92 -68.13
C GLU A 456 -67.59 -96.12 -67.44
N GLU A 457 -66.49 -96.43 -68.15
CA GLU A 457 -65.12 -96.34 -67.60
C GLU A 457 -64.50 -94.93 -67.76
N GLY A 458 -65.21 -93.92 -67.27
CA GLY A 458 -64.81 -92.50 -67.25
C GLY A 458 -63.66 -92.13 -66.29
N MET A 459 -63.20 -93.10 -65.48
CA MET A 459 -61.88 -93.15 -64.85
C MET A 459 -61.51 -92.07 -63.82
N GLU A 460 -62.12 -92.16 -62.62
CA GLU A 460 -61.28 -92.16 -61.42
C GLU A 460 -60.58 -93.53 -61.28
N GLU A 461 -59.51 -93.60 -60.48
CA GLU A 461 -58.75 -94.81 -60.12
C GLU A 461 -58.19 -95.71 -61.25
N ALA A 462 -57.00 -95.33 -61.73
CA ALA A 462 -55.87 -96.26 -61.87
C ALA A 462 -54.57 -95.44 -61.85
N THR A 463 -54.04 -95.09 -60.67
CA THR A 463 -52.91 -95.78 -60.01
C THR A 463 -51.61 -95.76 -60.84
N SER A 464 -50.47 -95.41 -60.24
CA SER A 464 -49.49 -96.37 -59.69
C SER A 464 -49.27 -97.56 -60.66
N GLU A 465 -48.05 -97.85 -61.10
CA GLU A 465 -46.88 -97.96 -60.22
C GLU A 465 -45.58 -97.35 -60.73
N THR A 466 -44.77 -96.96 -59.75
CA THR A 466 -43.31 -96.91 -59.81
C THR A 466 -42.76 -98.27 -60.24
N GLU A 467 -41.78 -98.31 -61.14
CA GLU A 467 -40.46 -98.97 -60.94
C GLU A 467 -39.73 -99.24 -62.26
N SER A 468 -38.51 -99.75 -62.11
CA SER A 468 -37.43 -99.73 -63.08
C SER A 468 -37.29 -101.02 -63.88
N TYR A 469 -36.76 -100.85 -65.10
CA TYR A 469 -35.80 -101.76 -65.75
C TYR A 469 -36.35 -103.05 -66.39
N LEU A 470 -36.14 -103.13 -67.71
CA LEU A 470 -36.08 -104.31 -68.59
C LEU A 470 -36.95 -105.56 -68.24
N ASP A 471 -37.99 -105.82 -69.05
CA ASP A 471 -37.81 -106.78 -70.16
C ASP A 471 -38.88 -106.65 -71.26
N LEU A 472 -38.72 -107.34 -72.41
CA LEU A 472 -39.62 -107.28 -73.56
C LEU A 472 -40.60 -108.47 -73.65
N PRO A 473 -41.90 -108.21 -73.89
CA PRO A 473 -42.62 -109.00 -74.91
C PRO A 473 -43.53 -108.18 -75.85
N LYS A 474 -43.99 -108.85 -76.91
CA LYS A 474 -44.53 -108.25 -78.14
C LYS A 474 -46.05 -108.02 -78.11
N GLN A 475 -46.51 -106.80 -77.80
CA GLN A 475 -47.53 -106.04 -78.56
C GLN A 475 -47.79 -104.67 -77.91
N VAL A 476 -48.11 -103.64 -78.70
CA VAL A 476 -48.04 -102.24 -78.26
C VAL A 476 -49.36 -101.76 -77.64
N SER A 477 -49.33 -101.42 -76.35
CA SER A 477 -50.46 -100.82 -75.62
C SER A 477 -50.67 -99.33 -75.97
N MET A 478 -51.94 -98.90 -76.04
CA MET A 478 -52.32 -97.52 -76.39
C MET A 478 -51.69 -96.44 -75.49
N LYS A 479 -51.43 -96.75 -74.21
CA LYS A 479 -50.77 -95.83 -73.26
C LYS A 479 -49.35 -95.44 -73.74
N THR A 480 -48.67 -96.32 -74.49
CA THR A 480 -47.33 -96.06 -75.05
C THR A 480 -47.40 -95.10 -76.24
N THR A 481 -48.37 -95.28 -77.14
CA THR A 481 -48.58 -94.42 -78.33
C THR A 481 -48.78 -92.95 -77.94
N ARG A 482 -49.55 -92.71 -76.87
CA ARG A 482 -49.78 -91.36 -76.29
C ARG A 482 -48.51 -90.71 -75.75
N LYS A 483 -47.55 -91.50 -75.23
CA LYS A 483 -46.30 -91.00 -74.64
C LYS A 483 -45.26 -90.61 -75.68
N ILE A 484 -45.19 -91.35 -76.80
CA ILE A 484 -44.28 -91.06 -77.93
C ILE A 484 -44.60 -89.68 -78.55
N LEU A 485 -45.89 -89.38 -78.73
CA LEU A 485 -46.34 -88.13 -79.35
C LEU A 485 -45.99 -86.86 -78.53
N MET A 486 -45.72 -87.01 -77.22
CA MET A 486 -45.54 -85.90 -76.29
C MET A 486 -44.07 -85.56 -75.98
N LEU A 487 -43.11 -86.38 -76.46
CA LEU A 487 -41.67 -86.22 -76.19
C LEU A 487 -40.88 -85.61 -77.36
N LEU A 488 -41.51 -85.41 -78.53
CA LEU A 488 -40.88 -84.91 -79.76
C LEU A 488 -40.94 -83.37 -79.89
N CYS A 489 -40.84 -82.64 -78.78
CA CYS A 489 -41.14 -81.20 -78.71
C CYS A 489 -40.22 -80.38 -77.77
N ASP A 490 -38.91 -80.72 -77.74
CA ASP A 490 -37.72 -79.90 -77.39
C ASP A 490 -37.71 -79.03 -76.10
N GLU A 491 -36.71 -78.98 -75.21
CA GLU A 491 -35.25 -79.25 -75.19
C GLU A 491 -34.30 -78.18 -75.80
N SER A 492 -33.61 -77.40 -74.95
CA SER A 492 -32.15 -77.08 -75.04
C SER A 492 -31.68 -76.05 -73.98
N VAL A 493 -30.42 -76.18 -73.51
CA VAL A 493 -29.78 -75.40 -72.42
C VAL A 493 -28.23 -75.36 -72.58
N ARG A 494 -27.52 -74.25 -72.21
CA ARG A 494 -26.15 -74.21 -71.57
C ARG A 494 -25.47 -72.81 -71.47
N PRO A 495 -24.62 -72.52 -70.44
CA PRO A 495 -23.77 -71.31 -70.32
C PRO A 495 -22.25 -71.54 -70.06
N ALA A 496 -21.40 -70.48 -70.14
CA ALA A 496 -19.93 -70.44 -69.94
C ALA A 496 -19.41 -68.95 -69.80
N ALA A 497 -18.20 -68.53 -69.33
CA ALA A 497 -17.04 -69.11 -68.61
C ALA A 497 -16.28 -68.03 -67.74
N ARG A 498 -14.95 -67.79 -67.88
CA ARG A 498 -14.09 -66.91 -67.00
C ARG A 498 -12.80 -66.35 -67.66
N GLY A 499 -12.15 -65.34 -67.02
CA GLY A 499 -10.68 -65.01 -67.09
C GLY A 499 -10.32 -63.54 -67.40
N CYS A 500 -9.09 -63.00 -67.20
CA CYS A 500 -7.96 -63.24 -66.26
C CYS A 500 -6.87 -62.10 -66.40
N ALA A 501 -5.79 -62.10 -65.59
CA ALA A 501 -4.49 -61.34 -65.76
C ALA A 501 -4.52 -59.78 -65.59
N THR A 502 -3.43 -59.00 -65.29
CA THR A 502 -2.03 -59.17 -64.78
C THR A 502 -1.44 -57.78 -64.36
N GLY A 503 -0.33 -57.72 -63.57
CA GLY A 503 0.65 -56.59 -63.63
C GLY A 503 1.20 -56.00 -62.31
N THR A 504 2.51 -55.73 -62.26
CA THR A 504 3.32 -55.09 -61.17
C THR A 504 4.59 -54.45 -61.79
N PRO A 505 5.57 -53.82 -61.06
CA PRO A 505 5.58 -53.09 -59.77
C PRO A 505 6.18 -51.66 -59.89
N GLY A 506 6.32 -50.91 -58.77
CA GLY A 506 7.18 -49.71 -58.70
C GLY A 506 7.34 -49.11 -57.29
N ARG A 507 8.59 -48.79 -56.89
CA ARG A 507 8.94 -47.99 -55.69
C ARG A 507 9.23 -46.54 -56.10
N TRP A 508 9.05 -45.59 -55.18
CA TRP A 508 10.12 -44.70 -54.66
C TRP A 508 9.64 -44.00 -53.37
N LEU A 509 10.55 -43.35 -52.64
CA LEU A 509 10.25 -42.65 -51.38
C LEU A 509 9.93 -41.16 -51.65
N CYS A 510 8.97 -40.63 -50.89
CA CYS A 510 9.08 -39.33 -50.23
C CYS A 510 8.17 -39.34 -49.00
#